data_AF-A0A1E4T9W3-F1
#
_entry.id   AF-A0A1E4T9W3-F1
#
_cell.length_a   1.000
_cell.length_b   1.000
_cell.length_c   1.000
_cell.angle_alpha   90.00
_cell.angle_beta   90.00
_cell.angle_gamma   90.00
#
_symmetry.space_group_name_H-M   'P 1'
#
loop_
_entity.id
_entity.type
_entity.pdbx_description
1 polymer ?
#
loop_
_entity_poly.entity_id
_entity_poly.type
_entity_poly.pdbx_seq_one_letter_code
_entity_poly.pdbx_strand_id
1 'polypeptide(L)'
;MAPYAQQQQVNAGGSDLEAFFQDVDRIRSDIMQFEDRVSHIEALHARTLNEIDEENQMIAEQQLEALATDVSSAGQGLKKQIQLLENSAKNDSTKRIQTQNVKRKFMDAIQRYQSVEAAYRSRYKQRAARQYRIVRPEATDEEVNAAIEDSAGQQIFSQALLQSNRRGEARTALTEVQARHRDIQRIERTMAELAQLFKDMELMVAEQDTMVAHIDDRAQTVQNDIEQGVAETDKAVQHAKAARRKRWICFGIICAILIIVAVIIIAWYFSTH
;
A
#
# COMPACT_ATOMS: atom_id res chain seq x y z
N MET A 1 -22.18 -42.78 -36.69
CA MET A 1 -22.42 -41.49 -35.99
C MET A 1 -21.96 -41.64 -34.56
N ALA A 2 -20.89 -40.93 -34.18
CA ALA A 2 -20.68 -40.24 -32.88
C ALA A 2 -19.19 -40.08 -32.55
N PRO A 3 -18.62 -38.88 -32.78
CA PRO A 3 -17.49 -38.40 -32.00
C PRO A 3 -17.87 -37.05 -31.38
N TYR A 4 -18.60 -37.05 -30.26
CA TYR A 4 -18.94 -35.81 -29.53
C TYR A 4 -18.59 -35.85 -28.02
N ALA A 5 -18.08 -36.97 -27.50
CA ALA A 5 -17.85 -37.11 -26.06
C ALA A 5 -16.51 -36.53 -25.56
N GLN A 6 -15.53 -36.27 -26.45
CA GLN A 6 -14.18 -35.81 -26.05
C GLN A 6 -14.02 -34.29 -26.01
N GLN A 7 -15.00 -33.52 -26.50
CA GLN A 7 -14.91 -32.05 -26.58
C GLN A 7 -15.46 -31.31 -25.34
N GLN A 8 -16.14 -32.02 -24.43
CA GLN A 8 -16.74 -31.43 -23.23
C GLN A 8 -15.77 -31.30 -22.03
N GLN A 9 -14.73 -32.14 -21.93
CA GLN A 9 -13.78 -32.06 -20.81
C GLN A 9 -12.75 -30.92 -20.96
N VAL A 10 -12.37 -30.57 -22.19
CA VAL A 10 -11.37 -29.50 -22.44
C VAL A 10 -12.00 -28.11 -22.24
N ASN A 11 -13.31 -27.96 -22.45
CA ASN A 11 -14.01 -26.68 -22.32
C ASN A 11 -14.35 -26.33 -20.85
N ALA A 12 -14.53 -27.33 -19.99
CA ALA A 12 -14.84 -27.14 -18.57
C ALA A 12 -13.65 -26.58 -17.77
N GLY A 13 -12.42 -27.03 -18.06
CA GLY A 13 -11.20 -26.54 -17.39
C GLY A 13 -10.84 -25.09 -17.75
N GLY A 14 -11.09 -24.68 -19.00
CA GLY A 14 -10.91 -23.29 -19.43
C GLY A 14 -11.93 -22.33 -18.80
N SER A 15 -13.19 -22.77 -18.68
CA SER A 15 -14.26 -21.97 -18.07
C SER A 15 -14.07 -21.78 -16.56
N ASP A 16 -13.55 -22.78 -15.84
CA ASP A 16 -13.29 -22.70 -14.40
C ASP A 16 -12.08 -21.83 -14.06
N LEU A 17 -11.04 -21.88 -14.90
CA LEU A 17 -9.87 -21.00 -14.76
C LEU A 17 -10.22 -19.54 -15.07
N GLU A 18 -11.01 -19.31 -16.11
CA GLU A 18 -11.50 -17.97 -16.47
C GLU A 18 -12.36 -17.36 -15.33
N ALA A 19 -13.31 -18.12 -14.80
CA ALA A 19 -14.13 -17.67 -13.67
C ALA A 19 -13.27 -17.35 -12.42
N PHE A 20 -12.24 -18.15 -12.15
CA PHE A 20 -11.30 -17.88 -11.08
C PHE A 20 -10.55 -16.56 -11.27
N PHE A 21 -10.03 -16.28 -12.46
CA PHE A 21 -9.32 -15.02 -12.72
C PHE A 21 -10.25 -13.81 -12.65
N GLN A 22 -11.51 -13.95 -13.08
CA GLN A 22 -12.51 -12.91 -12.89
C GLN A 22 -12.76 -12.61 -11.42
N ASP A 23 -12.83 -13.64 -10.56
CA ASP A 23 -12.92 -13.45 -9.10
C ASP A 23 -11.67 -12.77 -8.52
N VAL A 24 -10.48 -13.16 -8.98
CA VAL A 24 -9.21 -12.50 -8.59
C VAL A 24 -9.24 -11.01 -8.93
N ASP A 25 -9.65 -10.65 -10.15
CA ASP A 25 -9.68 -9.25 -10.59
C ASP A 25 -10.77 -8.45 -9.88
N ARG A 26 -11.92 -9.07 -9.59
CA ARG A 26 -12.96 -8.49 -8.75
C ARG A 26 -12.44 -8.20 -7.34
N ILE A 27 -11.77 -9.16 -6.69
CA ILE A 27 -11.16 -8.97 -5.36
C ILE A 27 -10.11 -7.86 -5.40
N ARG A 28 -9.28 -7.79 -6.46
CA ARG A 28 -8.31 -6.70 -6.62
C ARG A 28 -8.98 -5.33 -6.71
N SER A 29 -10.07 -5.22 -7.47
CA SER A 29 -10.87 -3.99 -7.55
C SER A 29 -11.48 -3.61 -6.21
N ASP A 30 -12.04 -4.58 -5.49
CA ASP A 30 -12.63 -4.37 -4.17
C ASP A 30 -11.57 -3.91 -3.15
N ILE A 31 -10.33 -4.44 -3.22
CA ILE A 31 -9.20 -3.96 -2.40
C ILE A 31 -8.84 -2.51 -2.73
N MET A 32 -8.76 -2.13 -4.00
CA MET A 32 -8.47 -0.75 -4.38
C MET A 32 -9.56 0.21 -3.88
N GLN A 33 -10.84 -0.19 -3.96
CA GLN A 33 -11.95 0.59 -3.41
C GLN A 33 -11.87 0.69 -1.88
N PHE A 34 -11.46 -0.38 -1.21
CA PHE A 34 -11.22 -0.37 0.24
C PHE A 34 -10.13 0.66 0.60
N GLU A 35 -9.00 0.68 -0.12
CA GLU A 35 -7.91 1.63 0.10
C GLU A 35 -8.32 3.10 -0.17
N ASP A 36 -9.14 3.33 -1.20
CA ASP A 36 -9.70 4.66 -1.48
C ASP A 36 -10.61 5.15 -0.33
N ARG A 37 -11.48 4.27 0.17
CA ARG A 37 -12.32 4.58 1.35
C ARG A 37 -11.49 4.86 2.59
N VAL A 38 -10.41 4.12 2.83
CA VAL A 38 -9.46 4.38 3.92
C VAL A 38 -8.81 5.77 3.78
N SER A 39 -8.45 6.15 2.55
CA SER A 39 -7.91 7.49 2.27
C SER A 39 -8.95 8.59 2.53
N HIS A 40 -10.23 8.30 2.25
CA HIS A 40 -11.33 9.22 2.54
C HIS A 40 -11.63 9.32 4.05
N ILE A 41 -11.48 8.22 4.81
CA ILE A 41 -11.49 8.23 6.28
C ILE A 41 -10.37 9.13 6.82
N GLU A 42 -9.14 9.00 6.30
CA GLU A 42 -8.01 9.86 6.67
C GLU A 42 -8.33 11.35 6.43
N ALA A 43 -8.98 11.69 5.32
CA ALA A 43 -9.41 13.06 5.02
C ALA A 43 -10.50 13.56 5.98
N LEU A 44 -11.48 12.71 6.33
CA LEU A 44 -12.54 13.06 7.28
C LEU A 44 -12.01 13.23 8.71
N HIS A 45 -11.04 12.42 9.14
CA HIS A 45 -10.36 12.65 10.40
C HIS A 45 -9.57 13.98 10.41
N ALA A 46 -8.88 14.31 9.31
CA ALA A 46 -8.21 15.60 9.18
C ALA A 46 -9.21 16.76 9.28
N ARG A 47 -10.37 16.62 8.66
CA ARG A 47 -11.44 17.62 8.68
C ARG A 47 -12.02 17.80 10.09
N THR A 48 -12.41 16.73 10.76
CA THR A 48 -13.00 16.78 12.12
C THR A 48 -12.05 17.34 13.18
N LEU A 49 -10.73 17.31 12.95
CA LEU A 49 -9.73 17.93 13.82
C LEU A 49 -9.52 19.43 13.60
N ASN A 50 -9.77 19.91 12.37
CA ASN A 50 -9.43 21.27 11.96
C ASN A 50 -10.66 22.17 11.75
N GLU A 51 -11.85 21.57 11.61
CA GLU A 51 -13.10 22.29 11.45
C GLU A 51 -13.42 23.08 12.72
N ILE A 52 -13.84 24.34 12.54
CA ILE A 52 -14.18 25.27 13.64
C ILE A 52 -15.70 25.42 13.74
N ASP A 53 -16.40 25.24 12.63
CA ASP A 53 -17.85 25.32 12.56
C ASP A 53 -18.51 24.03 13.08
N GLU A 54 -19.34 24.14 14.10
CA GLU A 54 -19.95 23.00 14.79
C GLU A 54 -20.85 22.16 13.87
N GLU A 55 -21.57 22.81 12.94
CA GLU A 55 -22.45 22.11 11.99
C GLU A 55 -21.64 21.27 11.00
N ASN A 56 -20.61 21.88 10.39
CA ASN A 56 -19.72 21.17 9.47
C ASN A 56 -18.93 20.06 10.17
N GLN A 57 -18.54 20.26 11.44
CA GLN A 57 -17.89 19.23 12.23
C GLN A 57 -18.83 18.04 12.45
N MET A 58 -20.09 18.28 12.83
CA MET A 58 -21.08 17.22 13.03
C MET A 58 -21.33 16.43 11.74
N ILE A 59 -21.42 17.12 10.59
CA ILE A 59 -21.57 16.48 9.28
C ILE A 59 -20.36 15.58 8.97
N ALA A 60 -19.14 16.08 9.20
CA ALA A 60 -17.92 15.30 8.97
C ALA A 60 -17.84 14.08 9.90
N GLU A 61 -18.27 14.19 11.16
CA GLU A 61 -18.32 13.07 12.10
C GLU A 61 -19.34 11.99 11.68
N GLN A 62 -20.51 12.40 11.17
CA GLN A 62 -21.52 11.46 10.65
C GLN A 62 -21.02 10.74 9.39
N GLN A 63 -20.39 11.48 8.47
CA GLN A 63 -19.77 10.90 7.27
C GLN A 63 -18.67 9.90 7.63
N LEU A 64 -17.84 10.23 8.63
CA LEU A 64 -16.77 9.37 9.12
C LEU A 64 -17.34 8.06 9.69
N GLU A 65 -18.39 8.13 10.51
CA GLU A 65 -19.01 6.93 11.10
C GLU A 65 -19.69 6.03 10.05
N ALA A 66 -20.41 6.64 9.10
CA ALA A 66 -21.02 5.91 8.00
C ALA A 66 -19.96 5.20 7.15
N LEU A 67 -18.88 5.91 6.81
CA LEU A 67 -17.80 5.37 6.00
C LEU A 67 -16.99 4.30 6.75
N ALA A 68 -16.73 4.46 8.04
CA ALA A 68 -16.06 3.44 8.86
C ALA A 68 -16.87 2.14 8.89
N THR A 69 -18.19 2.23 9.01
CA THR A 69 -19.10 1.07 8.97
C THR A 69 -19.06 0.38 7.60
N ASP A 70 -19.08 1.17 6.52
CA ASP A 70 -19.01 0.67 5.14
C ASP A 70 -17.65 -0.01 4.86
N VAL A 71 -16.54 0.55 5.34
CA VAL A 71 -15.20 -0.06 5.25
C VAL A 71 -15.11 -1.36 6.05
N SER A 72 -15.70 -1.41 7.26
CA SER A 72 -15.75 -2.65 8.06
C SER A 72 -16.52 -3.75 7.31
N SER A 73 -17.69 -3.42 6.74
CA SER A 73 -18.48 -4.34 5.91
C SER A 73 -17.72 -4.82 4.68
N ALA A 74 -17.07 -3.91 3.95
CA ALA A 74 -16.23 -4.22 2.80
C ALA A 74 -15.07 -5.15 3.17
N GLY A 75 -14.41 -4.92 4.31
CA GLY A 75 -13.35 -5.79 4.82
C GLY A 75 -13.84 -7.21 5.13
N GLN A 76 -15.00 -7.36 5.75
CA GLN A 76 -15.61 -8.68 5.99
C GLN A 76 -16.03 -9.36 4.67
N GLY A 77 -16.49 -8.59 3.69
CA GLY A 77 -16.77 -9.06 2.34
C GLY A 77 -15.52 -9.62 1.66
N LEU A 78 -14.44 -8.84 1.60
CA LEU A 78 -13.15 -9.24 1.05
C LEU A 78 -12.59 -10.50 1.71
N LYS A 79 -12.65 -10.59 3.05
CA LYS A 79 -12.28 -11.81 3.78
C LYS A 79 -13.04 -13.04 3.28
N LYS A 80 -14.37 -12.97 3.17
CA LYS A 80 -15.20 -14.09 2.69
C LYS A 80 -14.85 -14.47 1.26
N GLN A 81 -14.66 -13.49 0.38
CA GLN A 81 -14.30 -13.74 -1.01
C GLN A 81 -12.94 -14.43 -1.14
N ILE A 82 -11.94 -13.96 -0.40
CA ILE A 82 -10.60 -14.58 -0.38
C ILE A 82 -10.67 -15.99 0.18
N GLN A 83 -11.48 -16.25 1.21
CA GLN A 83 -11.68 -17.59 1.75
C GLN A 83 -12.32 -18.54 0.73
N LEU A 84 -13.28 -18.08 -0.08
CA LEU A 84 -13.86 -18.87 -1.17
C LEU A 84 -12.83 -19.15 -2.27
N LEU A 85 -12.04 -18.13 -2.63
CA LEU A 85 -10.95 -18.24 -3.60
C LEU A 85 -9.86 -19.21 -3.15
N GLU A 86 -9.58 -19.28 -1.86
CA GLU A 86 -8.63 -20.22 -1.28
C GLU A 86 -9.13 -21.68 -1.39
N ASN A 87 -10.42 -21.90 -1.14
CA ASN A 87 -11.03 -23.21 -1.29
C ASN A 87 -11.02 -23.72 -2.74
N SER A 88 -11.25 -22.83 -3.72
CA SER A 88 -11.18 -23.19 -5.14
C SER A 88 -9.74 -23.39 -5.65
N ALA A 89 -8.75 -22.84 -4.94
CA ALA A 89 -7.34 -22.96 -5.29
C ALA A 89 -6.62 -24.22 -4.76
N LYS A 90 -7.21 -24.99 -3.83
CA LYS A 90 -6.51 -26.06 -3.08
C LYS A 90 -5.67 -27.03 -3.93
N ASN A 91 -6.15 -27.41 -5.11
CA ASN A 91 -5.50 -28.40 -5.98
C ASN A 91 -4.78 -27.79 -7.19
N ASP A 92 -4.73 -26.46 -7.31
CA ASP A 92 -4.15 -25.76 -8.46
C ASP A 92 -3.08 -24.77 -8.01
N SER A 93 -1.82 -25.07 -8.37
CA SER A 93 -0.66 -24.26 -8.01
C SER A 93 -0.75 -22.82 -8.53
N THR A 94 -1.29 -22.61 -9.73
CA THR A 94 -1.42 -21.27 -10.33
C THR A 94 -2.48 -20.47 -9.57
N LYS A 95 -3.62 -21.09 -9.27
CA LYS A 95 -4.67 -20.47 -8.46
C LYS A 95 -4.16 -20.12 -7.06
N ARG A 96 -3.37 -21.00 -6.42
CA ARG A 96 -2.77 -20.73 -5.09
C ARG A 96 -1.90 -19.48 -5.08
N ILE A 97 -1.01 -19.32 -6.05
CA ILE A 97 -0.15 -18.13 -6.15
C ILE A 97 -1.01 -16.87 -6.26
N GLN A 98 -2.04 -16.88 -7.11
CA GLN A 98 -2.91 -15.72 -7.29
C GLN A 98 -3.70 -15.39 -6.02
N THR A 99 -4.24 -16.40 -5.34
CA THR A 99 -4.92 -16.24 -4.05
C THR A 99 -3.98 -15.66 -2.99
N GLN A 100 -2.74 -16.16 -2.89
CA GLN A 100 -1.74 -15.64 -1.96
C GLN A 100 -1.39 -14.18 -2.24
N ASN A 101 -1.29 -13.80 -3.52
CA ASN A 101 -1.04 -12.41 -3.92
C ASN A 101 -2.17 -11.46 -3.51
N VAL A 102 -3.43 -11.80 -3.79
CA VAL A 102 -4.56 -10.93 -3.40
C VAL A 102 -4.73 -10.87 -1.89
N LYS A 103 -4.47 -11.98 -1.19
CA LYS A 103 -4.47 -12.05 0.26
C LYS A 103 -3.41 -11.13 0.87
N ARG A 104 -2.18 -11.17 0.37
CA ARG A 104 -1.09 -10.27 0.84
C ARG A 104 -1.49 -8.81 0.63
N LYS A 105 -1.99 -8.45 -0.55
CA LYS A 105 -2.47 -7.08 -0.82
C LYS A 105 -3.56 -6.64 0.14
N PHE A 106 -4.51 -7.52 0.47
CA PHE A 106 -5.55 -7.18 1.44
C PHE A 106 -5.00 -7.01 2.86
N MET A 107 -4.04 -7.85 3.27
CA MET A 107 -3.34 -7.67 4.55
C MET A 107 -2.58 -6.34 4.62
N ASP A 108 -1.91 -5.94 3.53
CA ASP A 108 -1.23 -4.64 3.43
C ASP A 108 -2.24 -3.48 3.56
N ALA A 109 -3.42 -3.59 2.91
CA ALA A 109 -4.49 -2.60 3.02
C ALA A 109 -5.06 -2.49 4.45
N ILE A 110 -5.24 -3.62 5.15
CA ILE A 110 -5.65 -3.63 6.58
C ILE A 110 -4.61 -2.93 7.44
N GLN A 111 -3.32 -3.20 7.24
CA GLN A 111 -2.23 -2.55 7.98
C GLN A 111 -2.16 -1.05 7.70
N ARG A 112 -2.41 -0.63 6.45
CA ARG A 112 -2.53 0.79 6.11
C ARG A 112 -3.65 1.44 6.91
N TYR A 113 -4.82 0.81 6.98
CA TYR A 113 -5.95 1.35 7.74
C TYR A 113 -5.63 1.42 9.24
N GLN A 114 -5.04 0.37 9.83
CA GLN A 114 -4.58 0.39 11.22
C GLN A 114 -3.60 1.54 11.50
N SER A 115 -2.70 1.82 10.55
CA SER A 115 -1.73 2.91 10.68
C SER A 115 -2.38 4.29 10.65
N VAL A 116 -3.39 4.48 9.79
CA VAL A 116 -4.20 5.71 9.74
C VAL A 116 -4.92 5.91 11.07
N GLU A 117 -5.63 4.89 11.54
CA GLU A 117 -6.38 4.92 12.81
C GLU A 117 -5.46 5.20 14.01
N ALA A 118 -4.31 4.52 14.10
CA ALA A 118 -3.33 4.74 15.16
C ALA A 118 -2.77 6.19 15.15
N ALA A 119 -2.50 6.74 13.97
CA ALA A 119 -2.04 8.11 13.83
C ALA A 119 -3.09 9.11 14.32
N TYR A 120 -4.36 8.92 13.97
CA TYR A 120 -5.44 9.80 14.41
C TYR A 120 -5.81 9.63 15.88
N ARG A 121 -5.71 8.41 16.44
CA ARG A 121 -5.81 8.21 17.90
C ARG A 121 -4.81 9.08 18.65
N SER A 122 -3.56 9.10 18.21
CA SER A 122 -2.53 9.95 18.81
C SER A 122 -2.87 11.45 18.67
N ARG A 123 -3.35 11.88 17.50
CA ARG A 123 -3.72 13.28 17.26
C ARG A 123 -4.91 13.73 18.11
N TYR A 124 -5.95 12.89 18.24
CA TYR A 124 -7.09 13.16 19.11
C TYR A 124 -6.68 13.23 20.59
N LYS A 125 -5.82 12.32 21.06
CA LYS A 125 -5.24 12.40 22.42
C LYS A 125 -4.51 13.71 22.67
N GLN A 126 -3.65 14.13 21.75
CA GLN A 126 -2.93 15.40 21.86
C GLN A 126 -3.88 16.61 21.85
N ARG A 127 -4.96 16.58 21.05
CA ARG A 127 -5.97 17.63 21.03
C ARG A 127 -6.71 17.71 22.36
N ALA A 128 -7.17 16.58 22.88
CA ALA A 128 -7.83 16.50 24.19
C ALA A 128 -6.90 16.96 25.32
N ALA A 129 -5.63 16.57 25.31
CA ALA A 129 -4.63 16.98 26.30
C ALA A 129 -4.42 18.50 26.32
N ARG A 130 -4.33 19.14 25.15
CA ARG A 130 -4.23 20.60 25.05
C ARG A 130 -5.45 21.29 25.66
N GLN A 131 -6.65 20.78 25.39
CA GLN A 131 -7.90 21.37 25.88
C GLN A 131 -8.06 21.17 27.40
N TYR A 132 -7.65 20.01 27.91
CA TYR A 132 -7.58 19.75 29.33
C TYR A 132 -6.69 20.78 30.04
N ARG A 133 -5.50 21.06 29.49
CA ARG A 133 -4.53 21.98 30.09
C ARG A 133 -4.96 23.45 30.06
N ILE A 134 -5.89 23.85 29.20
CA ILE A 134 -6.51 25.18 29.27
C ILE A 134 -7.27 25.35 30.59
N VAL A 135 -7.93 24.28 31.05
CA VAL A 135 -8.71 24.27 32.30
C VAL A 135 -7.83 24.03 33.52
N ARG A 136 -6.88 23.10 33.40
CA ARG A 136 -5.92 22.72 34.45
C ARG A 136 -4.48 22.78 33.91
N PRO A 137 -3.85 23.97 33.93
CA PRO A 137 -2.49 24.15 33.41
C PRO A 137 -1.43 23.31 34.13
N GLU A 138 -1.62 23.10 35.44
CA GLU A 138 -0.67 22.37 36.31
C GLU A 138 -0.85 20.84 36.28
N ALA A 139 -1.69 20.30 35.38
CA ALA A 139 -1.94 18.86 35.32
C ALA A 139 -0.74 18.10 34.74
N THR A 140 -0.36 17.03 35.46
CA THR A 140 0.67 16.08 35.04
C THR A 140 0.25 15.32 33.78
N ASP A 141 1.22 14.75 33.06
CA ASP A 141 0.91 13.91 31.88
C ASP A 141 0.07 12.69 32.28
N GLU A 142 0.34 12.09 33.45
CA GLU A 142 -0.44 10.97 33.98
C GLU A 142 -1.90 11.35 34.26
N GLU A 143 -2.14 12.50 34.90
CA GLU A 143 -3.52 12.99 35.15
C GLU A 143 -4.27 13.27 33.85
N VAL A 144 -3.60 13.86 32.86
CA VAL A 144 -4.18 14.16 31.55
C VAL A 144 -4.53 12.88 30.81
N ASN A 145 -3.62 11.90 30.78
CA ASN A 145 -3.86 10.61 30.14
C ASN A 145 -5.00 9.85 30.82
N ALA A 146 -5.03 9.81 32.15
CA ALA A 146 -6.11 9.17 32.91
C ALA A 146 -7.47 9.83 32.61
N ALA A 147 -7.51 11.17 32.47
CA ALA A 147 -8.74 11.87 32.13
C ALA A 147 -9.23 11.64 30.68
N ILE A 148 -8.32 11.34 29.75
CA ILE A 148 -8.62 11.14 28.33
C ILE A 148 -8.92 9.68 28.00
N GLU A 149 -8.26 8.73 28.66
CA GLU A 149 -8.36 7.30 28.35
C GLU A 149 -9.43 6.60 29.18
N ASP A 150 -9.61 7.00 30.43
CA ASP A 150 -10.53 6.31 31.33
C ASP A 150 -11.98 6.79 31.11
N SER A 151 -12.93 5.86 31.13
CA SER A 151 -14.36 6.20 31.11
C SER A 151 -14.74 7.01 32.36
N ALA A 152 -14.03 6.78 33.48
CA ALA A 152 -14.14 7.59 34.70
C ALA A 152 -13.49 8.98 34.58
N GLY A 153 -12.62 9.19 33.57
CA GLY A 153 -11.92 10.44 33.31
C GLY A 153 -12.86 11.63 33.08
N GLN A 154 -14.06 11.37 32.56
CA GLN A 154 -15.10 12.39 32.38
C GLN A 154 -15.62 12.95 33.72
N GLN A 155 -15.75 12.11 34.75
CA GLN A 155 -16.13 12.57 36.09
C GLN A 155 -15.01 13.39 36.73
N ILE A 156 -13.75 12.94 36.58
CA ILE A 156 -12.57 13.66 37.07
C ILE A 156 -12.48 15.05 36.44
N PHE A 157 -12.70 15.16 35.12
CA PHE A 157 -12.75 16.44 34.44
C PHE A 157 -13.88 17.33 34.94
N SER A 158 -15.10 16.79 35.03
CA SER A 158 -16.26 17.54 35.48
C SER A 158 -16.08 18.08 36.91
N GLN A 159 -15.38 17.34 37.76
CA GLN A 159 -15.03 17.78 39.12
C GLN A 159 -13.95 18.86 39.12
N ALA A 160 -12.94 18.75 38.24
CA ALA A 160 -11.91 19.79 38.06
C ALA A 160 -12.51 21.12 37.56
N LEU A 161 -13.58 21.07 36.75
CA LEU A 161 -14.31 22.27 36.31
C LEU A 161 -15.00 23.01 37.44
N LEU A 162 -15.59 22.29 38.40
CA LEU A 162 -16.29 22.90 39.54
C LEU A 162 -15.33 23.68 40.43
N GLN A 163 -14.05 23.31 40.43
CA GLN A 163 -12.97 23.96 41.18
C GLN A 163 -12.30 25.11 40.41
N SER A 164 -12.57 25.25 39.10
CA SER A 164 -11.97 26.29 38.27
C SER A 164 -12.73 27.61 38.34
N ASN A 165 -12.00 28.72 38.47
CA ASN A 165 -12.55 30.08 38.41
C ASN A 165 -12.94 30.50 36.97
N ARG A 166 -12.61 29.72 35.93
CA ARG A 166 -12.81 30.06 34.50
C ARG A 166 -13.98 29.30 33.86
N ARG A 167 -15.15 29.33 34.51
CA ARG A 167 -16.31 28.47 34.18
C ARG A 167 -16.77 28.48 32.71
N GLY A 168 -16.63 29.59 31.98
CA GLY A 168 -17.01 29.69 30.57
C GLY A 168 -16.07 28.91 29.64
N GLU A 169 -14.78 29.26 29.64
CA GLU A 169 -13.73 28.56 28.88
C GLU A 169 -13.67 27.07 29.23
N ALA A 170 -13.95 26.76 30.49
CA ALA A 170 -13.88 25.41 31.02
C ALA A 170 -15.02 24.50 30.50
N ARG A 171 -16.21 25.05 30.22
CA ARG A 171 -17.31 24.29 29.58
C ARG A 171 -17.00 23.93 28.13
N THR A 172 -16.49 24.86 27.35
CA THR A 172 -16.12 24.59 25.95
C THR A 172 -14.99 23.55 25.87
N ALA A 173 -13.98 23.67 26.74
CA ALA A 173 -12.90 22.69 26.82
C ALA A 173 -13.41 21.29 27.23
N LEU A 174 -14.39 21.19 28.15
CA LEU A 174 -15.03 19.91 28.49
C LEU A 174 -15.68 19.26 27.27
N THR A 175 -16.50 20.02 26.54
CA THR A 175 -17.24 19.50 25.38
C THR A 175 -16.27 18.95 24.34
N GLU A 176 -15.19 19.67 24.06
CA GLU A 176 -14.15 19.23 23.12
C GLU A 176 -13.42 17.97 23.64
N VAL A 177 -13.02 17.91 24.92
CA VAL A 177 -12.39 16.72 25.49
C VAL A 177 -13.32 15.50 25.41
N GLN A 178 -14.61 15.68 25.69
CA GLN A 178 -15.61 14.61 25.59
C GLN A 178 -15.84 14.15 24.15
N ALA A 179 -15.87 15.08 23.18
CA ALA A 179 -15.95 14.74 21.76
C ALA A 179 -14.75 13.90 21.33
N ARG A 180 -13.54 14.36 21.66
CA ARG A 180 -12.29 13.65 21.35
C ARG A 180 -12.18 12.29 22.03
N HIS A 181 -12.69 12.15 23.26
CA HIS A 181 -12.79 10.85 23.93
C HIS A 181 -13.68 9.87 23.16
N ARG A 182 -14.87 10.33 22.71
CA ARG A 182 -15.77 9.51 21.88
C ARG A 182 -15.13 9.11 20.55
N ASP A 183 -14.33 9.99 19.95
CA ASP A 183 -13.55 9.67 18.74
C ASP A 183 -12.51 8.59 19.01
N ILE A 184 -11.74 8.72 20.09
CA ILE A 184 -10.74 7.71 20.50
C ILE A 184 -11.40 6.34 20.72
N GLN A 185 -12.55 6.29 21.40
CA GLN A 185 -13.28 5.03 21.61
C GLN A 185 -13.81 4.41 20.31
N ARG A 186 -14.17 5.24 19.31
CA ARG A 186 -14.52 4.76 17.97
C ARG A 186 -13.32 4.12 17.30
N ILE A 187 -12.17 4.82 17.29
CA ILE A 187 -10.92 4.29 16.75
C ILE A 187 -10.54 2.97 17.43
N GLU A 188 -10.65 2.87 18.76
CA GLU A 188 -10.28 1.65 19.48
C GLU A 188 -11.15 0.45 19.10
N ARG A 189 -12.46 0.66 18.85
CA ARG A 189 -13.33 -0.37 18.28
C ARG A 189 -12.89 -0.78 16.87
N THR A 190 -12.63 0.19 16.00
CA THR A 190 -12.13 -0.08 14.64
C THR A 190 -10.80 -0.85 14.68
N MET A 191 -9.85 -0.45 15.53
CA MET A 191 -8.57 -1.15 15.68
C MET A 191 -8.74 -2.58 16.15
N ALA A 192 -9.68 -2.85 17.06
CA ALA A 192 -9.99 -4.20 17.51
C ALA A 192 -10.59 -5.07 16.38
N GLU A 193 -11.51 -4.51 15.59
CA GLU A 193 -12.07 -5.16 14.40
C GLU A 193 -10.99 -5.48 13.36
N LEU A 194 -10.10 -4.52 13.08
CA LEU A 194 -8.99 -4.70 12.14
C LEU A 194 -7.99 -5.73 12.63
N ALA A 195 -7.69 -5.75 13.94
CA ALA A 195 -6.81 -6.76 14.52
C ALA A 195 -7.39 -8.17 14.40
N GLN A 196 -8.69 -8.33 14.64
CA GLN A 196 -9.38 -9.60 14.44
C GLN A 196 -9.37 -10.01 12.96
N LEU A 197 -9.69 -9.08 12.06
CA LEU A 197 -9.65 -9.31 10.61
C LEU A 197 -8.25 -9.73 10.14
N PHE A 198 -7.21 -9.03 10.58
CA PHE A 198 -5.82 -9.34 10.26
C PHE A 198 -5.43 -10.74 10.74
N LYS A 199 -5.76 -11.09 12.00
CA LYS A 199 -5.53 -12.41 12.57
C LYS A 199 -6.26 -13.51 11.79
N ASP A 200 -7.50 -13.27 11.38
CA ASP A 200 -8.27 -14.23 10.57
C ASP A 200 -7.59 -14.46 9.20
N MET A 201 -7.03 -13.41 8.59
CA MET A 201 -6.25 -13.55 7.36
C MET A 201 -4.95 -14.32 7.58
N GLU A 202 -4.24 -14.08 8.68
CA GLU A 202 -3.03 -14.83 9.04
C GLU A 202 -3.31 -16.32 9.28
N LEU A 203 -4.40 -16.65 9.97
CA LEU A 203 -4.75 -18.05 10.23
C LEU A 203 -5.05 -18.83 8.96
N MET A 204 -5.61 -18.18 7.93
CA MET A 204 -5.73 -18.78 6.61
C MET A 204 -4.36 -19.09 5.97
N VAL A 205 -3.23 -18.55 6.46
CA VAL A 205 -1.87 -18.86 5.94
C VAL A 205 -1.37 -20.18 6.53
N ALA A 206 -1.71 -20.48 7.79
CA ALA A 206 -1.18 -21.61 8.54
C ALA A 206 -1.61 -22.98 7.97
N GLU A 207 -2.69 -23.04 7.19
CA GLU A 207 -3.19 -24.30 6.61
C GLU A 207 -2.43 -24.73 5.33
N GLN A 208 -1.48 -23.93 4.83
CA GLN A 208 -0.85 -24.15 3.51
C GLN A 208 0.64 -24.55 3.52
N ASP A 209 1.26 -24.66 4.69
CA ASP A 209 2.73 -24.72 4.82
C ASP A 209 3.39 -26.10 4.62
N THR A 210 2.71 -27.08 4.01
CA THR A 210 3.34 -28.36 3.68
C THR A 210 3.71 -28.55 2.21
N MET A 211 3.38 -27.61 1.31
CA MET A 211 3.84 -27.68 -0.09
C MET A 211 3.85 -26.33 -0.80
N VAL A 212 4.70 -25.40 -0.36
CA VAL A 212 5.03 -24.14 -1.09
C VAL A 212 6.55 -24.04 -1.34
N ALA A 213 7.31 -25.13 -1.24
CA ALA A 213 8.76 -25.13 -1.47
C ALA A 213 9.19 -25.31 -2.95
N HIS A 214 8.28 -25.31 -3.92
CA HIS A 214 8.61 -25.64 -5.33
C HIS A 214 8.00 -24.72 -6.38
N ILE A 215 8.00 -23.41 -6.12
CA ILE A 215 7.68 -22.41 -7.16
C ILE A 215 8.76 -21.31 -7.22
N ASP A 216 10.03 -21.69 -7.02
CA ASP A 216 11.16 -20.86 -7.44
C ASP A 216 11.68 -21.27 -8.84
N ASP A 217 11.23 -22.40 -9.39
CA ASP A 217 11.79 -22.96 -10.64
C ASP A 217 10.99 -22.58 -11.91
N ARG A 218 9.79 -21.99 -11.78
CA ARG A 218 8.93 -21.67 -12.95
C ARG A 218 8.80 -20.19 -13.28
N ALA A 219 9.22 -19.28 -12.39
CA ALA A 219 9.37 -17.86 -12.73
C ALA A 219 10.66 -17.62 -13.55
N GLN A 220 11.69 -18.44 -13.34
CA GLN A 220 12.97 -18.33 -14.04
C GLN A 220 12.86 -18.71 -15.54
N THR A 221 11.89 -19.54 -15.92
CA THR A 221 11.67 -19.92 -17.32
C THR A 221 10.89 -18.88 -18.12
N VAL A 222 10.05 -18.05 -17.48
CA VAL A 222 9.32 -16.96 -18.16
C VAL A 222 10.16 -15.68 -18.25
N GLN A 223 11.15 -15.51 -17.36
CA GLN A 223 12.15 -14.44 -17.46
C GLN A 223 13.09 -14.64 -18.68
N ASN A 224 13.39 -15.89 -19.05
CA ASN A 224 14.29 -16.19 -20.17
C ASN A 224 13.71 -15.87 -21.56
N ASP A 225 12.38 -15.81 -21.70
CA ASP A 225 11.72 -15.44 -22.97
C ASP A 225 11.47 -13.91 -23.10
N ILE A 226 11.81 -13.12 -22.08
CA ILE A 226 11.84 -11.65 -22.15
C ILE A 226 13.30 -11.14 -22.26
N GLU A 227 14.29 -11.92 -21.84
CA GLU A 227 15.72 -11.59 -21.97
C GLU A 227 16.25 -11.60 -23.42
N GLN A 228 15.53 -12.19 -24.39
CA GLN A 228 15.87 -12.03 -25.81
C GLN A 228 15.29 -10.76 -26.46
N GLY A 229 14.47 -9.97 -25.75
CA GLY A 229 13.94 -8.68 -26.23
C GLY A 229 14.75 -7.45 -25.81
N VAL A 230 15.69 -7.57 -24.88
CA VAL A 230 16.48 -6.45 -24.31
C VAL A 230 17.98 -6.55 -24.66
N ALA A 231 18.36 -7.42 -25.60
CA ALA A 231 19.72 -7.46 -26.17
C ALA A 231 19.92 -6.54 -27.39
N GLU A 232 18.94 -5.66 -27.69
CA GLU A 232 18.93 -4.76 -28.87
C GLU A 232 18.81 -3.26 -28.50
N THR A 233 19.17 -2.85 -27.29
CA THR A 233 19.27 -1.41 -26.96
C THR A 233 20.62 -0.99 -26.39
N ASP A 234 21.42 -1.90 -25.82
CA ASP A 234 22.77 -1.56 -25.33
C ASP A 234 23.88 -1.72 -26.38
N LYS A 235 23.62 -2.48 -27.47
CA LYS A 235 24.55 -2.56 -28.63
C LYS A 235 24.59 -1.26 -29.43
N ALA A 236 23.52 -0.46 -29.44
CA ALA A 236 23.45 0.76 -30.23
C ALA A 236 24.43 1.85 -29.76
N VAL A 237 24.67 1.96 -28.45
CA VAL A 237 25.58 2.97 -27.88
C VAL A 237 27.04 2.51 -27.97
N GLN A 238 27.32 1.21 -27.82
CA GLN A 238 28.68 0.68 -27.94
C GLN A 238 29.19 0.65 -29.40
N HIS A 239 28.33 0.36 -30.39
CA HIS A 239 28.70 0.47 -31.80
C HIS A 239 28.98 1.92 -32.24
N ALA A 240 28.25 2.90 -31.70
CA ALA A 240 28.49 4.33 -31.99
C ALA A 240 29.84 4.83 -31.45
N LYS A 241 30.27 4.40 -30.25
CA LYS A 241 31.60 4.72 -29.70
C LYS A 241 32.73 4.00 -30.43
N ALA A 242 32.55 2.73 -30.80
CA ALA A 242 33.55 1.95 -31.54
C ALA A 242 33.76 2.49 -32.98
N ALA A 243 32.69 2.94 -33.66
CA ALA A 243 32.79 3.52 -35.00
C ALA A 243 33.60 4.83 -35.01
N ARG A 244 33.45 5.69 -33.99
CA ARG A 244 34.26 6.92 -33.86
C ARG A 244 35.74 6.60 -33.63
N ARG A 245 36.07 5.62 -32.78
CA ARG A 245 37.47 5.22 -32.52
C ARG A 245 38.13 4.63 -33.77
N LYS A 246 37.41 3.82 -34.57
CA LYS A 246 37.93 3.25 -35.83
C LYS A 246 38.20 4.31 -36.91
N ARG A 247 37.39 5.38 -36.96
CA ARG A 247 37.61 6.51 -37.89
C ARG A 247 38.95 7.22 -37.65
N TRP A 248 39.32 7.44 -36.38
CA TRP A 248 40.59 8.06 -36.02
C TRP A 248 41.80 7.16 -36.28
N ILE A 249 41.65 5.84 -36.10
CA ILE A 249 42.70 4.86 -36.43
C ILE A 249 42.94 4.82 -37.95
N CYS A 250 41.88 4.75 -38.77
CA CYS A 250 42.04 4.79 -40.23
C CYS A 250 42.67 6.11 -40.72
N PHE A 251 42.29 7.25 -40.13
CA PHE A 251 42.91 8.54 -40.45
C PHE A 251 44.42 8.55 -40.14
N GLY A 252 44.83 8.01 -38.99
CA GLY A 252 46.24 7.89 -38.61
C GLY A 252 47.06 7.03 -39.58
N ILE A 253 46.51 5.90 -40.04
CA ILE A 253 47.18 5.03 -41.01
C ILE A 253 47.36 5.75 -42.36
N ILE A 254 46.35 6.48 -42.83
CA ILE A 254 46.44 7.25 -44.08
C ILE A 254 47.52 8.33 -43.98
N CYS A 255 47.59 9.07 -42.87
CA CYS A 255 48.65 10.05 -42.65
C CYS A 255 50.05 9.43 -42.63
N ALA A 256 50.21 8.26 -42.00
CA ALA A 256 51.49 7.55 -41.98
C ALA A 256 51.94 7.13 -43.39
N ILE A 257 51.01 6.63 -44.21
CA ILE A 257 51.29 6.26 -45.60
C ILE A 257 51.73 7.49 -46.42
N LEU A 258 51.05 8.63 -46.26
CA LEU A 258 51.41 9.87 -46.96
C LEU A 258 52.81 10.38 -46.56
N ILE A 259 53.19 10.26 -45.29
CA ILE A 259 54.53 10.63 -44.82
C ILE A 259 55.58 9.71 -45.45
N ILE A 260 55.34 8.40 -45.50
CA ILE A 260 56.27 7.44 -46.12
C ILE A 260 56.45 7.76 -47.61
N VAL A 261 55.36 8.02 -48.34
CA VAL A 261 55.42 8.40 -49.76
C VAL A 261 56.19 9.71 -49.94
N ALA A 262 55.98 10.71 -49.09
CA ALA A 262 56.72 11.97 -49.15
C ALA A 262 58.23 11.75 -48.92
N VAL A 263 58.62 10.91 -47.96
CA VAL A 263 60.02 10.57 -47.70
C VAL A 263 60.66 9.86 -48.89
N ILE A 264 59.94 8.93 -49.54
CA ILE A 264 60.42 8.22 -50.73
C ILE A 264 60.63 9.20 -51.89
N ILE A 265 59.70 10.13 -52.11
CA ILE A 265 59.82 11.14 -53.17
C ILE A 265 61.03 12.05 -52.91
N ILE A 266 61.22 12.49 -51.66
CA ILE A 266 62.37 13.31 -51.28
C ILE A 266 63.68 12.54 -51.47
N ALA A 267 63.76 11.28 -51.02
CA ALA A 267 64.94 10.46 -51.19
C ALA A 267 65.26 10.18 -52.68
N TRP A 268 64.23 9.95 -53.50
CA TRP A 268 64.39 9.80 -54.94
C TRP A 268 64.87 11.09 -55.61
N TYR A 269 64.32 12.24 -55.21
CA TYR A 269 64.77 13.56 -55.68
C TYR A 269 66.26 13.80 -55.35
N PHE A 270 66.69 13.54 -54.11
CA PHE A 270 68.10 13.65 -53.69
C PHE A 270 69.04 12.60 -54.29
N SER A 271 68.51 11.47 -54.77
CA SER A 271 69.31 10.45 -55.47
C SER A 271 69.46 10.75 -56.97
N THR A 272 68.59 11.59 -57.53
CA THR A 272 68.51 11.86 -58.98
C THR A 272 69.08 13.25 -59.35
N HIS A 273 69.21 14.15 -58.37
CA HIS A 273 69.90 15.45 -58.46
C HIS A 273 71.06 15.53 -57.49
#